data_AF-A0A552FDH3-F1
#
_entry.id   AF-A0A552FDH3-F1
#
_cell.length_a   1.000
_cell.length_b   1.000
_cell.length_c   1.000
_cell.angle_alpha   90.00
_cell.angle_beta   90.00
_cell.angle_gamma   90.00
#
_symmetry.space_group_name_H-M   'P 1'
#
loop_
_entity.id
_entity.type
_entity.pdbx_description
1 polymer ?
#
loop_
_entity_poly.entity_id
_entity_poly.type
_entity_poly.pdbx_seq_one_letter_code
_entity_poly.pdbx_strand_id
1 'polypeptide(L)'
;MTNFNLVNNSLSRYDTRHLVMFSGKGGVGKTTLSCGFARRWAKLFPEEQILLISTDPAHSLGDVLQTEVSDQASPVKDLSNLKVRALDAEKLLLEFKEKYGKFLEILVERGSFVEGEDLTPVWDLDWPGLDEIMGLLEIQRLLIDNVVDRIVVDMAPSGHTLNLLGIKDFLEIILNSLELFQEKHRVISQTFSKTYNADDVDDFLVKTQAELTEGKRILQDRDFTLCLIVAIAEPMSLVETERLLNSLHHLNIPCGSLFINRILTDPKQNLDRYSEQQQLLDKFLKIPGQETIFTLPQQSKEPLGGEALDQIMSQIKIIEKVEFTTPPPIQWPQKILPSFSDFIDDKRQLIIIGGKGGVGKTTVAAAIGWALANRHPEQKIRIISIDPAHSLGDAFGTKLGHQSTQLTDNLSGQEVDADIILEKFRDDYLWELAEMISGEGKEEGNIKLAYTPEAWRQIVAQSLPGIDEMLSLVTVMDLLDQKQQDLIILDTAPTGHLLRFLEMPTALGDWLSWIFKLWMKYQNVLGRVDLMGRLRTLRQQVMSAQKKLKDPQHTEFIGILQAQDAIVAEQLRLTASLKKMGIYQRYVVQNRYHANEEIDRDLFPDQTLIRLPSLPRSVEPLARVKGAADLLF
;
A
#
# COMPACT_ATOMS: atom_id res chain seq x y z
N MET A 1 -15.24 20.05 -33.58
CA MET A 1 -16.22 18.95 -33.60
C MET A 1 -15.57 17.56 -33.75
N THR A 2 -14.25 17.43 -33.92
CA THR A 2 -13.57 16.15 -34.19
C THR A 2 -13.04 15.42 -32.95
N ASN A 3 -12.53 16.10 -31.91
CA ASN A 3 -11.91 15.41 -30.76
C ASN A 3 -12.92 14.97 -29.67
N PHE A 4 -13.97 15.76 -29.40
CA PHE A 4 -15.01 15.44 -28.40
C PHE A 4 -15.82 14.18 -28.75
N ASN A 5 -16.19 14.02 -30.04
CA ASN A 5 -16.90 12.83 -30.50
C ASN A 5 -16.01 11.58 -30.48
N LEU A 6 -14.70 11.72 -30.77
CA LEU A 6 -13.74 10.62 -30.65
C LEU A 6 -13.58 10.18 -29.20
N VAL A 7 -13.44 11.12 -28.26
CA VAL A 7 -13.35 10.82 -26.83
C VAL A 7 -14.61 10.13 -26.32
N ASN A 8 -15.81 10.64 -26.66
CA ASN A 8 -17.06 10.00 -26.25
C ASN A 8 -17.23 8.61 -26.87
N ASN A 9 -16.85 8.41 -28.13
CA ASN A 9 -16.89 7.08 -28.77
C ASN A 9 -15.88 6.09 -28.18
N SER A 10 -14.73 6.57 -27.70
CA SER A 10 -13.75 5.72 -27.02
C SER A 10 -14.17 5.40 -25.59
N LEU A 11 -14.72 6.38 -24.85
CA LEU A 11 -15.26 6.17 -23.51
C LEU A 11 -16.52 5.30 -23.52
N SER A 12 -17.33 5.34 -24.59
CA SER A 12 -18.54 4.53 -24.69
C SER A 12 -18.27 3.03 -24.80
N ARG A 13 -17.03 2.62 -25.07
CA ARG A 13 -16.60 1.21 -24.99
C ARG A 13 -16.70 0.65 -23.57
N TYR A 14 -16.72 1.52 -22.57
CA TYR A 14 -16.84 1.14 -21.16
C TYR A 14 -18.29 1.16 -20.67
N ASP A 15 -19.21 1.71 -21.46
CA ASP A 15 -20.62 1.86 -21.10
C ASP A 15 -21.39 0.52 -21.12
N THR A 16 -20.75 -0.59 -21.53
CA THR A 16 -21.33 -1.94 -21.41
C THR A 16 -20.91 -2.67 -20.13
N ARG A 17 -20.07 -2.06 -19.29
CA ARG A 17 -19.51 -2.69 -18.08
C ARG A 17 -20.38 -2.48 -16.87
N HIS A 18 -20.34 -3.44 -15.95
CA HIS A 18 -21.05 -3.41 -14.68
C HIS A 18 -20.14 -3.06 -13.51
N LEU A 19 -18.85 -3.41 -13.59
CA LEU A 19 -17.85 -3.04 -12.59
C LEU A 19 -16.71 -2.27 -13.26
N VAL A 20 -16.47 -1.02 -12.81
CA VAL A 20 -15.30 -0.23 -13.21
C VAL A 20 -14.50 0.17 -11.98
N MET A 21 -13.25 -0.25 -11.93
CA MET A 21 -12.31 0.08 -10.87
C MET A 21 -11.32 1.14 -11.36
N PHE A 22 -11.04 2.15 -10.55
CA PHE A 22 -10.00 3.16 -10.82
C PHE A 22 -8.80 2.89 -9.93
N SER A 23 -7.65 2.59 -10.52
CA SER A 23 -6.39 2.32 -9.79
C SER A 23 -5.23 3.18 -10.29
N GLY A 24 -4.18 3.25 -9.48
CA GLY A 24 -3.02 4.10 -9.70
C GLY A 24 -2.42 4.67 -8.41
N LYS A 25 -1.28 5.33 -8.54
CA LYS A 25 -0.54 5.88 -7.41
C LYS A 25 -1.39 6.84 -6.55
N GLY A 26 -1.11 6.95 -5.26
CA GLY A 26 -1.75 7.95 -4.39
C GLY A 26 -1.59 9.38 -4.94
N GLY A 27 -2.67 10.17 -4.96
CA GLY A 27 -2.63 11.58 -5.35
C GLY A 27 -2.66 11.89 -6.87
N VAL A 28 -2.79 10.89 -7.74
CA VAL A 28 -2.87 11.09 -9.21
C VAL A 28 -4.24 11.60 -9.70
N GLY A 29 -5.26 11.61 -8.82
CA GLY A 29 -6.62 12.04 -9.14
C GLY A 29 -7.60 10.90 -9.48
N LYS A 30 -7.42 9.72 -8.86
CA LYS A 30 -8.34 8.57 -8.99
C LYS A 30 -9.76 8.93 -8.58
N THR A 31 -9.92 9.44 -7.35
CA THR A 31 -11.19 9.89 -6.78
C THR A 31 -11.91 10.89 -7.68
N THR A 32 -11.20 11.86 -8.24
CA THR A 32 -11.78 12.83 -9.19
C THR A 32 -12.32 12.14 -10.44
N LEU A 33 -11.54 11.24 -11.04
CA LEU A 33 -11.94 10.53 -12.25
C LEU A 33 -13.05 9.51 -11.99
N SER A 34 -13.02 8.79 -10.87
CA SER A 34 -14.06 7.84 -10.49
C SER A 34 -15.39 8.55 -10.20
N CYS A 35 -15.37 9.68 -9.49
CA CYS A 35 -16.55 10.53 -9.30
C CYS A 35 -17.08 11.06 -10.65
N GLY A 36 -16.21 11.62 -11.50
CA GLY A 36 -16.61 12.14 -12.81
C GLY A 36 -17.18 11.06 -13.72
N PHE A 37 -16.61 9.86 -13.69
CA PHE A 37 -17.08 8.71 -14.46
C PHE A 37 -18.42 8.17 -13.94
N ALA A 38 -18.59 8.03 -12.62
CA ALA A 38 -19.86 7.58 -12.02
C ALA A 38 -21.00 8.57 -12.32
N ARG A 39 -20.73 9.88 -12.27
CA ARG A 39 -21.69 10.92 -12.67
C ARG A 39 -22.04 10.84 -14.16
N ARG A 40 -21.05 10.59 -15.01
CA ARG A 40 -21.28 10.39 -16.45
C ARG A 40 -22.20 9.19 -16.69
N TRP A 41 -21.97 8.06 -16.04
CA TRP A 41 -22.86 6.90 -16.11
C TRP A 41 -24.28 7.23 -15.62
N ALA A 42 -24.40 7.94 -14.50
CA ALA A 42 -25.72 8.29 -13.95
C ALA A 42 -26.56 9.17 -14.88
N LYS A 43 -25.90 10.02 -15.68
CA LYS A 43 -26.55 10.83 -16.71
C LYS A 43 -26.89 10.05 -17.97
N LEU A 44 -26.06 9.07 -18.35
CA LEU A 44 -26.32 8.23 -19.52
C LEU A 44 -27.40 7.17 -19.28
N PHE A 45 -27.44 6.64 -18.06
CA PHE A 45 -28.30 5.54 -17.65
C PHE A 45 -29.21 5.99 -16.49
N PRO A 46 -30.16 6.90 -16.74
CA PRO A 46 -31.03 7.46 -15.69
C PRO A 46 -31.92 6.41 -15.01
N GLU A 47 -32.21 5.30 -15.71
CA GLU A 47 -33.03 4.19 -15.21
C GLU A 47 -32.24 3.18 -14.36
N GLU A 48 -30.90 3.22 -14.41
CA GLU A 48 -30.02 2.29 -13.70
C GLU A 48 -29.53 2.89 -12.38
N GLN A 49 -29.41 2.04 -11.36
CA GLN A 49 -28.81 2.37 -10.07
C GLN A 49 -27.30 2.18 -10.12
N ILE A 50 -26.56 3.26 -9.88
CA ILE A 50 -25.09 3.24 -9.86
C ILE A 50 -24.61 3.46 -8.43
N LEU A 51 -23.66 2.64 -8.01
CA LEU A 51 -23.00 2.77 -6.71
C LEU A 51 -21.54 3.14 -6.90
N LEU A 52 -21.14 4.28 -6.32
CA LEU A 52 -19.75 4.69 -6.19
C LEU A 52 -19.23 4.31 -4.80
N ILE A 53 -18.18 3.51 -4.76
CA ILE A 53 -17.59 2.98 -3.54
C ILE A 53 -16.14 3.47 -3.43
N SER A 54 -15.70 3.86 -2.22
CA SER A 54 -14.27 4.04 -1.92
C SER A 54 -13.77 2.92 -1.04
N THR A 55 -12.64 2.33 -1.42
CA THR A 55 -11.85 1.46 -0.53
C THR A 55 -10.75 2.23 0.20
N ASP A 56 -10.60 3.53 -0.04
CA ASP A 56 -9.68 4.39 0.71
C ASP A 56 -10.34 4.85 2.04
N PRO A 57 -9.74 4.55 3.21
CA PRO A 57 -10.25 4.99 4.51
C PRO A 57 -10.19 6.51 4.72
N ALA A 58 -9.46 7.26 3.88
CA ALA A 58 -9.21 8.69 4.08
C ALA A 58 -10.37 9.65 3.70
N HIS A 59 -11.62 9.17 3.55
CA HIS A 59 -12.84 9.96 3.25
C HIS A 59 -12.79 10.91 2.02
N SER A 60 -11.87 10.70 1.07
CA SER A 60 -11.66 11.58 -0.09
C SER A 60 -12.89 11.80 -0.99
N LEU A 61 -13.83 10.85 -1.02
CA LEU A 61 -15.07 10.96 -1.82
C LEU A 61 -15.96 12.11 -1.36
N GLY A 62 -16.11 12.31 -0.05
CA GLY A 62 -16.98 13.34 0.49
C GLY A 62 -16.49 14.75 0.15
N ASP A 63 -15.17 14.95 0.23
CA ASP A 63 -14.52 16.21 -0.13
C ASP A 63 -14.70 16.54 -1.63
N VAL A 64 -14.46 15.56 -2.50
CA VAL A 64 -14.57 15.74 -3.96
C VAL A 64 -16.02 16.00 -4.39
N LEU A 65 -16.98 15.30 -3.80
CA LEU A 65 -18.41 15.45 -4.13
C LEU A 65 -19.10 16.61 -3.38
N GLN A 66 -18.44 17.19 -2.37
CA GLN A 66 -19.03 18.18 -1.46
C GLN A 66 -20.33 17.67 -0.79
N THR A 67 -20.28 16.42 -0.33
CA THR A 67 -21.36 15.75 0.39
C THR A 67 -20.81 14.89 1.50
N GLU A 68 -21.59 14.68 2.56
CA GLU A 68 -21.23 13.70 3.57
C GLU A 68 -21.33 12.30 2.96
N VAL A 69 -20.32 11.47 3.22
CA VAL A 69 -20.26 10.08 2.77
C VAL A 69 -20.05 9.20 3.99
N SER A 70 -20.99 8.29 4.22
CA SER A 70 -20.98 7.33 5.32
C SER A 70 -20.75 5.90 4.85
N ASP A 71 -20.72 4.97 5.81
CA ASP A 71 -20.75 3.52 5.61
C ASP A 71 -22.07 3.03 4.98
N GLN A 72 -23.13 3.84 5.01
CA GLN A 72 -24.38 3.60 4.30
C GLN A 72 -24.45 4.32 2.96
N ALA A 73 -24.96 3.61 1.94
CA ALA A 73 -25.13 4.15 0.60
C ALA A 73 -26.21 5.24 0.58
N SER A 74 -25.84 6.44 0.14
CA SER A 74 -26.75 7.60 0.04
C SER A 74 -26.69 8.25 -1.34
N PRO A 75 -27.81 8.78 -1.86
CA PRO A 75 -27.83 9.41 -3.18
C PRO A 75 -27.08 10.75 -3.21
N VAL A 76 -26.44 11.07 -4.34
CA VAL A 76 -25.82 12.38 -4.57
C VAL A 76 -26.93 13.43 -4.80
N LYS A 77 -26.73 14.64 -4.27
CA LYS A 77 -27.73 15.73 -4.25
C LYS A 77 -28.38 16.03 -5.61
N ASP A 78 -27.62 15.95 -6.70
CA ASP A 78 -28.06 16.31 -8.04
C ASP A 78 -28.35 15.11 -8.96
N LEU A 79 -28.10 13.88 -8.50
CA LEU A 79 -28.28 12.63 -9.26
C LEU A 79 -28.82 11.54 -8.34
N SER A 80 -30.15 11.35 -8.32
CA SER A 80 -30.83 10.42 -7.41
C SER A 80 -30.52 8.94 -7.67
N ASN A 81 -30.10 8.60 -8.89
CA ASN A 81 -29.72 7.25 -9.28
C ASN A 81 -28.23 6.93 -9.03
N LEU A 82 -27.43 7.91 -8.60
CA LEU A 82 -26.06 7.71 -8.16
C LEU A 82 -26.00 7.70 -6.63
N LYS A 83 -25.66 6.54 -6.06
CA LYS A 83 -25.41 6.38 -4.62
C LYS A 83 -23.91 6.33 -4.33
N VAL A 84 -23.52 6.79 -3.16
CA VAL A 84 -22.13 6.85 -2.72
C VAL A 84 -22.00 6.20 -1.34
N ARG A 85 -20.96 5.41 -1.15
CA ARG A 85 -20.65 4.71 0.10
C ARG A 85 -19.14 4.68 0.33
N ALA A 86 -18.69 4.98 1.54
CA ALA A 86 -17.33 4.65 1.98
C ALA A 86 -17.38 3.29 2.66
N LEU A 87 -16.43 2.39 2.40
CA LEU A 87 -16.37 1.13 3.13
C LEU A 87 -15.77 1.34 4.52
N ASP A 88 -16.38 0.71 5.51
CA ASP A 88 -15.88 0.65 6.88
C ASP A 88 -15.40 -0.79 7.13
N ALA A 89 -14.10 -0.99 7.12
CA ALA A 89 -13.48 -2.30 7.27
C ALA A 89 -13.74 -2.93 8.65
N GLU A 90 -13.71 -2.13 9.73
CA GLU A 90 -13.95 -2.61 11.09
C GLU A 90 -15.39 -3.14 11.22
N LYS A 91 -16.35 -2.39 10.68
CA LYS A 91 -17.75 -2.82 10.67
C LYS A 91 -17.95 -4.06 9.81
N LEU A 92 -17.38 -4.11 8.61
CA LEU A 92 -17.47 -5.27 7.72
C LEU A 92 -16.84 -6.51 8.37
N LEU A 93 -15.73 -6.35 9.10
CA LEU A 93 -15.12 -7.43 9.87
C LEU A 93 -16.05 -7.94 10.96
N LEU A 94 -16.71 -7.05 11.68
CA LEU A 94 -17.64 -7.42 12.74
C LEU A 94 -18.83 -8.22 12.16
N GLU A 95 -19.39 -7.77 11.05
CA GLU A 95 -20.45 -8.49 10.31
C GLU A 95 -19.95 -9.86 9.80
N PHE A 96 -18.72 -9.93 9.28
CA PHE A 96 -18.09 -11.18 8.86
C PHE A 96 -17.91 -12.17 10.03
N LYS A 97 -17.44 -11.69 11.19
CA LYS A 97 -17.27 -12.48 12.41
C LYS A 97 -18.61 -13.01 12.92
N GLU A 98 -19.64 -12.16 12.97
CA GLU A 98 -21.00 -12.58 13.38
C GLU A 98 -21.56 -13.67 12.47
N LYS A 99 -21.29 -13.58 11.16
CA LYS A 99 -21.81 -14.52 10.16
C LYS A 99 -21.04 -15.84 10.11
N TYR A 100 -19.71 -15.80 10.21
CA TYR A 100 -18.84 -16.94 9.90
C TYR A 100 -17.97 -17.43 11.07
N GLY A 101 -17.85 -16.65 12.15
CA GLY A 101 -16.93 -16.92 13.27
C GLY A 101 -17.11 -18.32 13.86
N LYS A 102 -18.35 -18.73 14.13
CA LYS A 102 -18.65 -20.06 14.67
C LYS A 102 -18.12 -21.20 13.79
N PHE A 103 -18.24 -21.10 12.47
CA PHE A 103 -17.76 -22.14 11.55
C PHE A 103 -16.24 -22.19 11.51
N LEU A 104 -15.61 -21.01 11.48
CA LEU A 104 -14.15 -20.90 11.49
C LEU A 104 -13.54 -21.44 12.79
N GLU A 105 -14.15 -21.16 13.95
CA GLU A 105 -13.74 -21.72 15.24
C GLU A 105 -13.75 -23.25 15.21
N ILE A 106 -14.86 -23.86 14.79
CA ILE A 106 -14.99 -25.33 14.68
C ILE A 106 -13.92 -25.91 13.74
N LEU A 107 -13.65 -25.24 12.61
CA LEU A 107 -12.63 -25.69 11.64
C LEU A 107 -11.22 -25.64 12.21
N VAL A 108 -10.87 -24.57 12.93
CA VAL A 108 -9.54 -24.45 13.54
C VAL A 108 -9.38 -25.45 14.69
N GLU A 109 -10.43 -25.70 15.49
CA GLU A 109 -10.43 -26.78 16.50
C GLU A 109 -10.19 -28.16 15.86
N ARG A 110 -10.85 -28.45 14.73
CA ARG A 110 -10.64 -29.70 13.97
C ARG A 110 -9.21 -29.80 13.43
N GLY A 111 -8.62 -28.68 13.04
CA GLY A 111 -7.26 -28.55 12.50
C GLY A 111 -6.14 -28.55 13.52
N SER A 112 -6.44 -28.42 14.81
CA SER A 112 -5.46 -28.19 15.88
C SER A 112 -5.62 -29.19 17.04
N PHE A 113 -4.65 -29.23 17.96
CA PHE A 113 -4.77 -29.88 19.28
C PHE A 113 -5.33 -28.92 20.35
N VAL A 114 -5.73 -27.72 19.93
CA VAL A 114 -6.13 -26.62 20.80
C VAL A 114 -7.65 -26.60 20.95
N GLU A 115 -8.14 -26.63 22.18
CA GLU A 115 -9.58 -26.58 22.51
C GLU A 115 -10.06 -25.16 22.86
N GLY A 116 -11.24 -24.76 22.38
CA GLY A 116 -12.05 -23.65 22.93
C GLY A 116 -11.52 -22.22 22.74
N GLU A 117 -11.75 -21.37 23.76
CA GLU A 117 -11.53 -19.90 23.82
C GLU A 117 -10.07 -19.42 23.54
N ASP A 118 -9.12 -20.32 23.32
CA ASP A 118 -7.72 -20.00 23.01
C ASP A 118 -7.46 -19.68 21.52
N LEU A 119 -8.43 -19.99 20.66
CA LEU A 119 -8.39 -19.73 19.21
C LEU A 119 -9.11 -18.45 18.81
N THR A 120 -10.00 -17.94 19.69
CA THR A 120 -10.68 -16.64 19.56
C THR A 120 -9.71 -15.49 19.23
N PRO A 121 -8.46 -15.44 19.75
CA PRO A 121 -7.52 -14.38 19.41
C PRO A 121 -7.03 -14.38 17.96
N VAL A 122 -7.13 -15.48 17.20
CA VAL A 122 -6.62 -15.51 15.82
C VAL A 122 -7.35 -14.49 14.95
N TRP A 123 -8.61 -14.17 15.23
CA TRP A 123 -9.37 -13.18 14.45
C TRP A 123 -9.47 -11.80 15.14
N ASP A 124 -9.13 -11.71 16.43
CA ASP A 124 -9.09 -10.47 17.21
C ASP A 124 -7.73 -9.78 17.20
N LEU A 125 -6.73 -10.41 16.58
CA LEU A 125 -5.49 -9.73 16.22
C LEU A 125 -5.79 -8.76 15.06
N ASP A 126 -5.25 -7.56 15.12
CA ASP A 126 -5.30 -6.59 14.01
C ASP A 126 -4.41 -7.09 12.86
N TRP A 127 -4.85 -8.15 12.16
CA TRP A 127 -4.08 -8.75 11.06
C TRP A 127 -3.87 -7.69 9.99
N PRO A 128 -2.62 -7.49 9.55
CA PRO A 128 -2.37 -6.47 8.56
C PRO A 128 -3.11 -6.81 7.25
N GLY A 129 -3.57 -5.76 6.57
CA GLY A 129 -4.38 -5.74 5.35
C GLY A 129 -5.70 -6.52 5.35
N LEU A 130 -6.31 -6.68 6.53
CA LEU A 130 -7.69 -7.12 6.68
C LEU A 130 -8.70 -6.17 6.01
N ASP A 131 -8.41 -4.87 5.99
CA ASP A 131 -9.25 -3.85 5.34
C ASP A 131 -9.46 -4.15 3.86
N GLU A 132 -8.39 -4.52 3.17
CA GLU A 132 -8.40 -4.88 1.76
C GLU A 132 -9.22 -6.15 1.50
N ILE A 133 -9.15 -7.14 2.41
CA ILE A 133 -9.95 -8.37 2.33
C ILE A 133 -11.44 -8.04 2.48
N MET A 134 -11.80 -7.27 3.50
CA MET A 134 -13.20 -6.89 3.76
C MET A 134 -13.76 -6.06 2.60
N GLY A 135 -12.96 -5.16 2.03
CA GLY A 135 -13.33 -4.39 0.85
C GLY A 135 -13.61 -5.27 -0.38
N LEU A 136 -12.76 -6.26 -0.65
CA LEU A 136 -12.94 -7.19 -1.77
C LEU A 136 -14.20 -8.06 -1.60
N LEU A 137 -14.39 -8.64 -0.41
CA LEU A 137 -15.55 -9.49 -0.11
C LEU A 137 -16.86 -8.71 -0.23
N GLU A 138 -16.87 -7.44 0.20
CA GLU A 138 -18.04 -6.58 0.06
C GLU A 138 -18.33 -6.24 -1.40
N ILE A 139 -17.31 -5.96 -2.22
CA ILE A 139 -17.49 -5.75 -3.66
C ILE A 139 -18.07 -7.02 -4.31
N GLN A 140 -17.54 -8.20 -3.98
CA GLN A 140 -18.06 -9.47 -4.50
C GLN A 140 -19.52 -9.70 -4.09
N ARG A 141 -19.87 -9.45 -2.82
CA ARG A 141 -21.25 -9.56 -2.32
C ARG A 141 -22.20 -8.66 -3.12
N LEU A 142 -21.84 -7.38 -3.29
CA LEU A 142 -22.68 -6.41 -4.01
C LEU A 142 -22.93 -6.83 -5.46
N LEU A 143 -21.96 -7.49 -6.09
CA LEU A 143 -22.08 -8.00 -7.46
C LEU A 143 -22.91 -9.28 -7.54
N ILE A 144 -22.67 -10.24 -6.64
CA ILE A 144 -23.39 -11.52 -6.61
C ILE A 144 -24.87 -11.31 -6.27
N ASP A 145 -25.16 -10.43 -5.31
CA ASP A 145 -26.53 -10.15 -4.85
C ASP A 145 -27.31 -9.22 -5.80
N ASN A 146 -26.68 -8.70 -6.86
CA ASN A 146 -27.27 -7.75 -7.82
C ASN A 146 -27.99 -6.57 -7.14
N VAL A 147 -27.38 -5.99 -6.09
CA VAL A 147 -27.98 -4.89 -5.30
C VAL A 147 -28.15 -3.61 -6.12
N VAL A 148 -27.27 -3.42 -7.11
CA VAL A 148 -27.23 -2.26 -8.02
C VAL A 148 -26.86 -2.72 -9.42
N ASP A 149 -27.23 -1.94 -10.43
CA ASP A 149 -26.97 -2.27 -11.83
C ASP A 149 -25.50 -2.10 -12.20
N ARG A 150 -24.83 -1.09 -11.61
CA ARG A 150 -23.40 -0.80 -11.84
C ARG A 150 -22.67 -0.34 -10.60
N ILE A 151 -21.39 -0.67 -10.54
CA ILE A 151 -20.48 -0.27 -9.49
C ILE A 151 -19.26 0.44 -10.09
N VAL A 152 -18.95 1.62 -9.56
CA VAL A 152 -17.68 2.30 -9.77
C VAL A 152 -16.91 2.24 -8.46
N VAL A 153 -15.66 1.78 -8.49
CA VAL A 153 -14.82 1.70 -7.30
C VAL A 153 -13.62 2.61 -7.41
N ASP A 154 -13.49 3.55 -6.47
CA ASP A 154 -12.26 4.29 -6.21
C ASP A 154 -11.34 3.42 -5.36
N MET A 155 -10.33 2.82 -5.99
CA MET A 155 -9.40 1.96 -5.28
C MET A 155 -8.42 2.77 -4.44
N ALA A 156 -7.99 2.19 -3.32
CA ALA A 156 -6.77 2.58 -2.60
C ALA A 156 -5.55 2.67 -3.55
N PRO A 157 -4.44 3.32 -3.17
CA PRO A 157 -3.23 3.42 -4.00
C PRO A 157 -2.78 2.08 -4.62
N SER A 158 -2.14 2.12 -5.79
CA SER A 158 -1.74 0.97 -6.61
C SER A 158 -1.14 -0.21 -5.83
N GLY A 159 -0.20 0.01 -4.91
CA GLY A 159 0.34 -1.07 -4.06
C GLY A 159 -0.72 -1.79 -3.22
N HIS A 160 -1.67 -1.06 -2.64
CA HIS A 160 -2.79 -1.66 -1.89
C HIS A 160 -3.84 -2.27 -2.82
N THR A 161 -4.04 -1.69 -4.02
CA THR A 161 -4.91 -2.32 -5.04
C THR A 161 -4.37 -3.68 -5.44
N LEU A 162 -3.06 -3.81 -5.63
CA LEU A 162 -2.43 -5.09 -5.97
C LEU A 162 -2.53 -6.09 -4.82
N ASN A 163 -2.32 -5.64 -3.58
CA ASN A 163 -2.57 -6.48 -2.40
C ASN A 163 -4.03 -6.94 -2.35
N LEU A 164 -5.00 -6.03 -2.55
CA LEU A 164 -6.44 -6.33 -2.61
C LEU A 164 -6.80 -7.34 -3.69
N LEU A 165 -6.19 -7.25 -4.88
CA LEU A 165 -6.49 -8.15 -5.99
C LEU A 165 -5.72 -9.49 -5.89
N GLY A 166 -4.54 -9.50 -5.25
CA GLY A 166 -3.74 -10.69 -4.94
C GLY A 166 -4.26 -11.49 -3.75
N ILE A 167 -5.00 -10.85 -2.83
CA ILE A 167 -5.70 -11.47 -1.68
C ILE A 167 -6.63 -12.62 -2.10
N LYS A 168 -7.07 -12.64 -3.36
CA LYS A 168 -7.90 -13.69 -3.89
C LYS A 168 -7.24 -15.08 -3.84
N ASP A 169 -5.96 -15.17 -4.18
CA ASP A 169 -5.24 -16.44 -4.10
C ASP A 169 -5.01 -16.82 -2.62
N PHE A 170 -4.81 -15.83 -1.75
CA PHE A 170 -4.74 -16.03 -0.30
C PHE A 170 -6.04 -16.63 0.27
N LEU A 171 -7.21 -16.08 -0.08
CA LEU A 171 -8.50 -16.59 0.39
C LEU A 171 -8.77 -18.02 -0.09
N GLU A 172 -8.43 -18.35 -1.34
CA GLU A 172 -8.51 -19.73 -1.85
C GLU A 172 -7.61 -20.68 -1.05
N ILE A 173 -6.40 -20.26 -0.70
CA ILE A 173 -5.43 -21.07 0.03
C ILE A 173 -5.86 -21.27 1.48
N ILE A 174 -6.40 -20.24 2.14
CA ILE A 174 -7.02 -20.39 3.45
C ILE A 174 -8.20 -21.36 3.39
N LEU A 175 -9.12 -21.20 2.43
CA LEU A 175 -10.25 -22.12 2.29
C LEU A 175 -9.80 -23.56 2.06
N ASN A 176 -8.80 -23.79 1.21
CA ASN A 176 -8.23 -25.11 0.99
C ASN A 176 -7.63 -25.68 2.29
N SER A 177 -6.98 -24.84 3.10
CA SER A 177 -6.44 -25.24 4.41
C SER A 177 -7.55 -25.62 5.39
N LEU A 178 -8.65 -24.87 5.40
CA LEU A 178 -9.83 -25.18 6.21
C LEU A 178 -10.52 -26.47 5.74
N GLU A 179 -10.60 -26.72 4.44
CA GLU A 179 -11.10 -27.99 3.89
C GLU A 179 -10.23 -29.16 4.34
N LEU A 180 -8.91 -29.01 4.41
CA LEU A 180 -8.02 -30.05 4.95
C LEU A 180 -8.29 -30.33 6.44
N PHE A 181 -8.61 -29.29 7.23
CA PHE A 181 -9.03 -29.48 8.63
C PHE A 181 -10.35 -30.24 8.73
N GLN A 182 -11.30 -29.93 7.86
CA GLN A 182 -12.56 -30.65 7.78
C GLN A 182 -12.35 -32.10 7.34
N GLU A 183 -11.55 -32.34 6.31
CA GLU A 183 -11.26 -33.67 5.79
C GLU A 183 -10.61 -34.57 6.86
N LYS A 184 -9.68 -34.02 7.66
CA LYS A 184 -9.15 -34.71 8.85
C LYS A 184 -10.27 -35.16 9.79
N HIS A 185 -11.22 -34.26 10.08
CA HIS A 185 -12.36 -34.60 10.93
C HIS A 185 -13.24 -35.70 10.31
N ARG A 186 -13.52 -35.62 8.99
CA ARG A 186 -14.25 -36.65 8.25
C ARG A 186 -13.58 -38.02 8.42
N VAL A 187 -12.27 -38.10 8.17
CA VAL A 187 -11.49 -39.34 8.26
C VAL A 187 -11.48 -39.91 9.68
N ILE A 188 -11.27 -39.08 10.71
CA ILE A 188 -11.30 -39.49 12.12
C ILE A 188 -12.68 -40.05 12.45
N SER A 189 -13.74 -39.31 12.15
CA SER A 189 -15.12 -39.71 12.42
C SER A 189 -15.47 -41.02 11.72
N GLN A 190 -15.09 -41.22 10.45
CA GLN A 190 -15.28 -42.48 9.73
C GLN A 190 -14.50 -43.64 10.36
N THR A 191 -13.27 -43.39 10.82
CA THR A 191 -12.43 -44.42 11.44
C THR A 191 -13.03 -44.93 12.75
N PHE A 192 -13.56 -44.03 13.58
CA PHE A 192 -14.13 -44.39 14.88
C PHE A 192 -15.59 -44.84 14.82
N SER A 193 -16.41 -44.26 13.95
CA SER A 193 -17.86 -44.50 13.90
C SER A 193 -18.35 -45.26 12.64
N LYS A 194 -17.44 -45.63 11.72
CA LYS A 194 -17.70 -46.32 10.43
C LYS A 194 -18.63 -45.59 9.45
N THR A 195 -19.17 -44.44 9.83
CA THR A 195 -20.06 -43.62 9.01
C THR A 195 -19.68 -42.15 9.23
N TYR A 196 -19.99 -41.30 8.26
CA TYR A 196 -19.87 -39.85 8.42
C TYR A 196 -21.11 -39.20 7.83
N ASN A 197 -21.72 -38.31 8.60
CA ASN A 197 -22.81 -37.48 8.16
C ASN A 197 -22.28 -36.07 8.00
N ALA A 198 -22.51 -35.47 6.83
CA ALA A 198 -22.12 -34.09 6.60
C ALA A 198 -22.83 -33.16 7.60
N ASP A 199 -22.12 -32.15 8.06
CA ASP A 199 -22.60 -31.16 9.02
C ASP A 199 -22.66 -29.75 8.43
N ASP A 200 -23.15 -28.78 9.21
CA ASP A 200 -23.29 -27.39 8.77
C ASP A 200 -21.94 -26.76 8.33
N VAL A 201 -20.80 -27.32 8.78
CA VAL A 201 -19.45 -26.86 8.38
C VAL A 201 -19.12 -27.31 6.96
N ASP A 202 -19.52 -28.52 6.57
CA ASP A 202 -19.39 -28.99 5.18
C ASP A 202 -20.17 -28.08 4.22
N ASP A 203 -21.42 -27.74 4.57
CA ASP A 203 -22.25 -26.83 3.76
C ASP A 203 -21.65 -25.42 3.68
N PHE A 204 -21.09 -24.93 4.80
CA PHE A 204 -20.39 -23.64 4.85
C PHE A 204 -19.18 -23.59 3.89
N LEU A 205 -18.32 -24.63 3.90
CA LEU A 205 -17.13 -24.67 3.05
C LEU A 205 -17.50 -24.72 1.56
N VAL A 206 -18.47 -25.57 1.19
CA VAL A 206 -18.96 -25.66 -0.20
C VAL A 206 -19.53 -24.32 -0.67
N LYS A 207 -20.36 -23.67 0.16
CA LYS A 207 -20.94 -22.38 -0.18
C LYS A 207 -19.88 -21.30 -0.34
N THR A 208 -18.95 -21.20 0.60
CA THR A 208 -17.91 -20.15 0.59
C THR A 208 -16.94 -20.35 -0.58
N GLN A 209 -16.59 -21.59 -0.92
CA GLN A 209 -15.78 -21.90 -2.09
C GLN A 209 -16.49 -21.49 -3.39
N ALA A 210 -17.80 -21.74 -3.51
CA ALA A 210 -18.58 -21.32 -4.66
C ALA A 210 -18.67 -19.79 -4.79
N GLU A 211 -18.90 -19.08 -3.68
CA GLU A 211 -18.94 -17.61 -3.63
C GLU A 211 -17.59 -16.99 -4.08
N LEU A 212 -16.46 -17.48 -3.56
CA LEU A 212 -15.14 -16.99 -3.97
C LEU A 212 -14.82 -17.31 -5.44
N THR A 213 -15.19 -18.49 -5.92
CA THR A 213 -14.96 -18.90 -7.32
C THR A 213 -15.77 -18.04 -8.28
N GLU A 214 -17.01 -17.72 -7.94
CA GLU A 214 -17.85 -16.85 -8.76
C GLU A 214 -17.34 -15.40 -8.72
N GLY A 215 -16.99 -14.88 -7.53
CA GLY A 215 -16.37 -13.56 -7.41
C GLY A 215 -15.07 -13.44 -8.21
N LYS A 216 -14.25 -14.48 -8.22
CA LYS A 216 -13.05 -14.63 -9.06
C LYS A 216 -13.37 -14.50 -10.54
N ARG A 217 -14.40 -15.22 -11.01
CA ARG A 217 -14.83 -15.24 -12.39
C ARG A 217 -15.32 -13.86 -12.84
N ILE A 218 -16.17 -13.20 -12.03
CA ILE A 218 -16.72 -11.87 -12.30
C ILE A 218 -15.60 -10.83 -12.45
N LEU A 219 -14.60 -10.83 -11.56
CA LEU A 219 -13.46 -9.90 -11.62
C LEU A 219 -12.57 -10.10 -12.86
N GLN A 220 -12.52 -11.32 -13.41
CA GLN A 220 -11.74 -11.67 -14.60
C GLN A 220 -12.56 -11.56 -15.90
N ASP A 221 -13.87 -11.35 -15.79
CA ASP A 221 -14.79 -11.28 -16.92
C ASP A 221 -14.60 -9.96 -17.68
N ARG A 222 -14.08 -10.07 -18.91
CA ARG A 222 -13.82 -8.96 -19.82
C ARG A 222 -15.07 -8.31 -20.38
N ASP A 223 -16.28 -8.79 -20.14
CA ASP A 223 -17.50 -8.08 -20.55
C ASP A 223 -18.16 -7.40 -19.34
N PHE A 224 -17.84 -7.85 -18.13
CA PHE A 224 -18.43 -7.35 -16.89
C PHE A 224 -17.53 -6.33 -16.15
N THR A 225 -16.24 -6.66 -16.00
CA THR A 225 -15.27 -5.91 -15.18
C THR A 225 -14.25 -5.17 -16.04
N LEU A 226 -13.83 -4.00 -15.57
CA LEU A 226 -12.72 -3.26 -16.16
C LEU A 226 -11.95 -2.46 -15.10
N CYS A 227 -10.63 -2.52 -15.14
CA CYS A 227 -9.74 -1.66 -14.37
C CYS A 227 -9.19 -0.53 -15.26
N LEU A 228 -9.47 0.72 -14.88
CA LEU A 228 -8.94 1.92 -15.54
C LEU A 228 -7.79 2.49 -14.73
N ILE A 229 -6.67 2.78 -15.39
CA ILE A 229 -5.47 3.25 -14.71
C ILE A 229 -5.38 4.76 -14.78
N VAL A 230 -5.06 5.40 -13.65
CA VAL A 230 -4.81 6.83 -13.56
C VAL A 230 -3.35 7.05 -13.17
N ALA A 231 -2.66 7.88 -13.93
CA ALA A 231 -1.28 8.24 -13.71
C ALA A 231 -1.08 9.75 -13.88
N ILE A 232 0.10 10.23 -13.52
CA ILE A 232 0.58 11.57 -13.87
C ILE A 232 1.88 11.43 -14.65
N ALA A 233 2.23 12.42 -15.46
CA ALA A 233 3.51 12.44 -16.16
C ALA A 233 4.67 12.73 -15.19
N GLU A 234 5.03 11.76 -14.36
CA GLU A 234 6.21 11.73 -13.48
C GLU A 234 6.93 10.37 -13.58
N PRO A 235 8.28 10.30 -13.45
CA PRO A 235 9.03 9.05 -13.63
C PRO A 235 8.54 7.91 -12.72
N MET A 236 8.37 8.17 -11.43
CA MET A 236 7.84 7.19 -10.48
C MET A 236 6.40 6.76 -10.80
N SER A 237 5.59 7.64 -11.39
CA SER A 237 4.23 7.27 -11.77
C SER A 237 4.22 6.34 -12.97
N LEU A 238 5.21 6.46 -13.87
CA LEU A 238 5.38 5.57 -15.02
C LEU A 238 5.75 4.15 -14.56
N VAL A 239 6.81 4.03 -13.74
CA VAL A 239 7.27 2.73 -13.23
C VAL A 239 6.16 2.02 -12.46
N GLU A 240 5.45 2.74 -11.58
CA GLU A 240 4.33 2.20 -10.82
C GLU A 240 3.18 1.73 -11.73
N THR A 241 2.91 2.47 -12.81
CA THR A 241 1.89 2.10 -13.80
C THR A 241 2.28 0.81 -14.53
N GLU A 242 3.54 0.66 -14.93
CA GLU A 242 4.03 -0.56 -15.59
C GLU A 242 3.92 -1.78 -14.65
N ARG A 243 4.28 -1.64 -13.38
CA ARG A 243 4.12 -2.71 -12.38
C ARG A 243 2.65 -3.09 -12.20
N LEU A 244 1.77 -2.10 -12.01
CA LEU A 244 0.33 -2.33 -11.89
C LEU A 244 -0.24 -3.08 -13.10
N LEU A 245 0.16 -2.69 -14.32
CA LEU A 245 -0.29 -3.35 -15.55
C LEU A 245 0.20 -4.80 -15.63
N ASN A 246 1.46 -5.07 -15.28
CA ASN A 246 2.00 -6.43 -15.26
C ASN A 246 1.24 -7.30 -14.26
N SER A 247 0.97 -6.79 -13.06
CA SER A 247 0.23 -7.54 -12.04
C SER A 247 -1.22 -7.78 -12.43
N LEU A 248 -1.92 -6.80 -13.01
CA LEU A 248 -3.28 -7.01 -13.54
C LEU A 248 -3.30 -8.08 -14.63
N HIS A 249 -2.28 -8.10 -15.50
CA HIS A 249 -2.12 -9.15 -16.51
C HIS A 249 -1.91 -10.53 -15.86
N HIS A 250 -1.05 -10.64 -14.85
CA HIS A 250 -0.84 -11.89 -14.11
C HIS A 250 -2.12 -12.40 -13.41
N LEU A 251 -2.93 -11.49 -12.88
CA LEU A 251 -4.20 -11.81 -12.23
C LEU A 251 -5.37 -12.05 -13.21
N ASN A 252 -5.11 -11.91 -14.53
CA ASN A 252 -6.12 -11.95 -15.59
C ASN A 252 -7.28 -10.94 -15.39
N ILE A 253 -6.99 -9.80 -14.77
CA ILE A 253 -7.99 -8.75 -14.57
C ILE A 253 -8.01 -7.85 -15.83
N PRO A 254 -9.19 -7.61 -16.43
CA PRO A 254 -9.30 -6.77 -17.61
C PRO A 254 -8.81 -5.35 -17.34
N CYS A 255 -7.75 -4.92 -18.02
CA CYS A 255 -7.30 -3.53 -17.99
C CYS A 255 -7.83 -2.78 -19.22
N GLY A 256 -8.40 -1.60 -19.00
CA GLY A 256 -8.83 -0.68 -20.04
C GLY A 256 -7.75 0.37 -20.33
N SER A 257 -8.21 1.59 -20.61
CA SER A 257 -7.33 2.70 -20.96
C SER A 257 -6.62 3.35 -19.78
N LEU A 258 -5.53 4.04 -20.12
CA LEU A 258 -4.72 4.84 -19.22
C LEU A 258 -5.12 6.33 -19.29
N PHE A 259 -5.32 6.94 -18.12
CA PHE A 259 -5.61 8.36 -17.95
C PHE A 259 -4.40 9.07 -17.36
N ILE A 260 -3.72 9.92 -18.13
CA ILE A 260 -2.63 10.76 -17.66
C ILE A 260 -3.19 12.11 -17.24
N ASN A 261 -3.30 12.32 -15.94
CA ASN A 261 -3.82 13.53 -15.34
C ASN A 261 -2.73 14.62 -15.20
N ARG A 262 -3.19 15.86 -14.99
CA ARG A 262 -2.35 17.05 -14.70
C ARG A 262 -1.34 17.38 -15.81
N ILE A 263 -1.77 17.30 -17.07
CA ILE A 263 -0.94 17.68 -18.22
C ILE A 263 -0.98 19.19 -18.44
N LEU A 264 0.19 19.81 -18.54
CA LEU A 264 0.31 21.21 -18.95
C LEU A 264 -0.04 21.33 -20.44
N THR A 265 -0.91 22.28 -20.77
CA THR A 265 -1.35 22.49 -22.16
C THR A 265 -0.59 23.61 -22.88
N ASP A 266 0.17 24.44 -22.15
CA ASP A 266 0.95 25.55 -22.71
C ASP A 266 2.38 25.54 -22.15
N PRO A 267 3.43 25.46 -23.01
CA PRO A 267 4.83 25.50 -22.59
C PRO A 267 5.20 26.76 -21.80
N LYS A 268 4.46 27.87 -21.97
CA LYS A 268 4.72 29.14 -21.27
C LYS A 268 4.44 29.07 -19.77
N GLN A 269 3.63 28.10 -19.33
CA GLN A 269 3.31 27.94 -17.91
C GLN A 269 4.54 27.49 -17.11
N ASN A 270 5.26 26.49 -17.63
CA ASN A 270 6.50 26.00 -17.06
C ASN A 270 7.24 25.15 -18.11
N LEU A 271 8.22 25.74 -18.80
CA LEU A 271 8.89 25.08 -19.92
C LEU A 271 9.63 23.81 -19.50
N ASP A 272 10.29 23.81 -18.33
CA ASP A 272 11.03 22.66 -17.80
C ASP A 272 10.12 21.48 -17.50
N ARG A 273 9.00 21.74 -16.82
CA ARG A 273 7.98 20.72 -16.55
C ARG A 273 7.31 20.23 -17.84
N TYR A 274 7.00 21.14 -18.76
CA TYR A 274 6.35 20.80 -20.03
C TYR A 274 7.23 19.86 -20.87
N SER A 275 8.52 20.16 -21.01
CA SER A 275 9.47 19.29 -21.72
C SER A 275 9.63 17.92 -21.05
N GLU A 276 9.66 17.87 -19.72
CA GLU A 276 9.68 16.59 -18.97
C GLU A 276 8.41 15.77 -19.23
N GLN A 277 7.23 16.42 -19.20
CA GLN A 277 5.95 15.73 -19.43
C GLN A 277 5.87 15.14 -20.84
N GLN A 278 6.37 15.82 -21.87
CA GLN A 278 6.42 15.28 -23.23
C GLN A 278 7.26 14.00 -23.30
N GLN A 279 8.45 14.00 -22.68
CA GLN A 279 9.29 12.81 -22.64
C GLN A 279 8.60 11.63 -21.94
N LEU A 280 7.88 11.89 -20.85
CA LEU A 280 7.17 10.85 -20.11
C LEU A 280 5.90 10.38 -20.84
N LEU A 281 5.17 11.28 -21.49
CA LEU A 281 4.00 10.92 -22.31
C LEU A 281 4.40 10.01 -23.48
N ASP A 282 5.55 10.25 -24.11
CA ASP A 282 6.08 9.37 -25.15
C ASP A 282 6.42 7.98 -24.61
N LYS A 283 6.94 7.89 -23.38
CA LYS A 283 7.14 6.60 -22.70
C LYS A 283 5.81 5.91 -22.39
N PHE A 284 4.82 6.63 -21.88
CA PHE A 284 3.48 6.08 -21.65
C PHE A 284 2.85 5.52 -22.93
N LEU A 285 2.99 6.22 -24.07
CA LEU A 285 2.51 5.76 -25.39
C LEU A 285 3.20 4.48 -25.87
N LYS A 286 4.38 4.17 -25.35
CA LYS A 286 5.17 2.97 -25.71
C LYS A 286 4.90 1.78 -24.80
N ILE A 287 4.06 1.93 -23.76
CA ILE A 287 3.70 0.81 -22.88
C ILE A 287 2.93 -0.24 -23.70
N PRO A 288 3.37 -1.51 -23.72
CA PRO A 288 2.70 -2.57 -24.47
C PRO A 288 1.26 -2.80 -24.00
N GLY A 289 0.36 -3.09 -24.93
CA GLY A 289 -1.02 -3.50 -24.62
C GLY A 289 -1.98 -2.35 -24.30
N GLN A 290 -1.54 -1.10 -24.33
CA GLN A 290 -2.43 0.06 -24.14
C GLN A 290 -3.08 0.47 -25.46
N GLU A 291 -4.42 0.39 -25.53
CA GLU A 291 -5.17 0.74 -26.74
C GLU A 291 -5.36 2.25 -26.92
N THR A 292 -5.59 2.99 -25.83
CA THR A 292 -5.88 4.43 -25.89
C THR A 292 -5.41 5.10 -24.61
N ILE A 293 -4.70 6.21 -24.77
CA ILE A 293 -4.25 7.07 -23.66
C ILE A 293 -5.07 8.36 -23.67
N PHE A 294 -5.74 8.60 -22.56
CA PHE A 294 -6.47 9.82 -22.28
C PHE A 294 -5.58 10.78 -21.50
N THR A 295 -5.68 12.06 -21.78
CA THR A 295 -4.99 13.13 -21.05
C THR A 295 -6.00 14.09 -20.46
N LEU A 296 -5.75 14.52 -19.22
CA LEU A 296 -6.52 15.56 -18.55
C LEU A 296 -5.62 16.76 -18.27
N PRO A 297 -6.06 17.98 -18.59
CA PRO A 297 -5.28 19.16 -18.34
C PRO A 297 -5.16 19.44 -16.85
N GLN A 298 -4.02 19.99 -16.43
CA GLN A 298 -3.82 20.49 -15.08
C GLN A 298 -4.81 21.61 -14.77
N GLN A 299 -5.56 21.45 -13.69
CA GLN A 299 -6.49 22.46 -13.20
C GLN A 299 -5.78 23.46 -12.29
N SER A 300 -6.21 24.72 -12.31
CA SER A 300 -5.69 25.77 -11.42
C SER A 300 -6.21 25.63 -9.98
N LYS A 301 -7.32 24.93 -9.79
CA LYS A 301 -7.94 24.59 -8.50
C LYS A 301 -8.42 23.16 -8.56
N GLU A 302 -8.56 22.52 -7.40
CA GLU A 302 -9.12 21.16 -7.35
C GLU A 302 -10.57 21.17 -7.85
N PRO A 303 -10.96 20.24 -8.75
CA PRO A 303 -12.30 20.16 -9.30
C PRO A 303 -13.25 19.52 -8.28
N LEU A 304 -13.83 20.35 -7.42
CA LEU A 304 -14.77 19.93 -6.36
C LEU A 304 -16.22 20.18 -6.77
N GLY A 305 -17.10 19.24 -6.45
CA GLY A 305 -18.53 19.32 -6.71
C GLY A 305 -18.94 18.87 -8.13
N GLY A 306 -20.23 18.60 -8.29
CA GLY A 306 -20.78 17.95 -9.48
C GLY A 306 -20.46 18.67 -10.80
N GLU A 307 -20.64 19.99 -10.86
CA GLU A 307 -20.40 20.79 -12.08
C GLU A 307 -18.92 20.77 -12.50
N ALA A 308 -17.99 20.93 -11.55
CA ALA A 308 -16.55 20.90 -11.82
C ALA A 308 -16.09 19.52 -12.31
N LEU A 309 -16.67 18.46 -11.74
CA LEU A 309 -16.43 17.08 -12.18
C LEU A 309 -16.95 16.82 -13.59
N ASP A 310 -18.13 17.33 -13.93
CA ASP A 310 -18.65 17.23 -15.30
C ASP A 310 -17.78 18.01 -16.30
N GLN A 311 -17.33 19.20 -15.88
CA GLN A 311 -16.47 20.05 -16.68
C GLN A 311 -15.10 19.38 -16.94
N ILE A 312 -14.48 18.76 -15.94
CA ILE A 312 -13.18 18.10 -16.14
C ILE A 312 -13.31 16.86 -17.05
N MET A 313 -14.41 16.12 -16.95
CA MET A 313 -14.69 14.99 -17.87
C MET A 313 -14.83 15.46 -19.33
N SER A 314 -15.39 16.65 -19.56
CA SER A 314 -15.49 17.24 -20.91
C SER A 314 -14.14 17.67 -21.52
N GLN A 315 -13.10 17.82 -20.69
CA GLN A 315 -11.76 18.25 -21.09
C GLN A 315 -10.81 17.09 -21.44
N ILE A 316 -11.26 15.84 -21.27
CA ILE A 316 -10.49 14.65 -21.61
C ILE A 316 -10.14 14.69 -23.11
N LYS A 317 -8.89 14.39 -23.45
CA LYS A 317 -8.39 14.30 -24.83
C LYS A 317 -7.67 12.98 -25.06
N ILE A 318 -7.76 12.44 -26.26
CA ILE A 318 -6.91 11.31 -26.68
C ILE A 318 -5.58 11.86 -27.17
N ILE A 319 -4.49 11.21 -26.79
CA ILE A 319 -3.15 11.47 -27.31
C ILE A 319 -2.66 10.28 -28.13
N GLU A 320 -2.20 10.55 -29.36
CA GLU A 320 -1.64 9.54 -30.26
C GLU A 320 -0.14 9.76 -30.51
N LYS A 321 0.31 11.01 -30.42
CA LYS A 321 1.69 11.41 -30.66
C LYS A 321 2.05 12.57 -29.75
N VAL A 322 3.32 12.63 -29.35
CA VAL A 322 3.90 13.74 -28.59
C VAL A 322 4.82 14.55 -29.48
N GLU A 323 4.68 15.87 -29.43
CA GLU A 323 5.66 16.81 -29.98
C GLU A 323 6.66 17.15 -28.86
N PHE A 324 7.95 17.12 -29.16
CA PHE A 324 8.99 17.43 -28.17
C PHE A 324 9.36 18.92 -28.21
N THR A 325 9.62 19.49 -27.05
CA THR A 325 10.11 20.84 -26.86
C THR A 325 11.46 20.79 -26.15
N THR A 326 12.39 21.65 -26.58
CA THR A 326 13.70 21.76 -25.95
C THR A 326 13.58 22.32 -24.53
N PRO A 327 14.22 21.69 -23.53
CA PRO A 327 14.19 22.16 -22.15
C PRO A 327 14.89 23.53 -22.02
N PRO A 328 14.53 24.34 -21.00
CA PRO A 328 15.22 25.59 -20.72
C PRO A 328 16.66 25.35 -20.25
N PRO A 329 17.54 26.36 -20.30
CA PRO A 329 18.83 26.30 -19.63
C PRO A 329 18.66 26.08 -18.12
N ILE A 330 19.48 25.19 -17.56
CA ILE A 330 19.41 24.79 -16.15
C ILE A 330 19.77 25.98 -15.25
N GLN A 331 18.89 26.31 -14.30
CA GLN A 331 19.11 27.33 -13.28
C GLN A 331 18.82 26.73 -11.89
N TRP A 332 19.82 26.73 -11.01
CA TRP A 332 19.65 26.24 -9.64
C TRP A 332 19.09 27.33 -8.72
N PRO A 333 18.13 26.98 -7.85
CA PRO A 333 17.60 27.92 -6.87
C PRO A 333 18.63 28.22 -5.77
N GLN A 334 18.38 29.29 -4.99
CA GLN A 334 19.20 29.62 -3.83
C GLN A 334 18.73 28.86 -2.58
N LYS A 335 19.68 28.61 -1.67
CA LYS A 335 19.41 28.01 -0.35
C LYS A 335 18.51 28.91 0.49
N ILE A 336 17.55 28.30 1.18
CA ILE A 336 16.62 28.99 2.07
C ILE A 336 16.82 28.48 3.49
N LEU A 337 17.03 29.39 4.44
CA LEU A 337 17.18 29.05 5.86
C LEU A 337 15.81 28.93 6.55
N PRO A 338 15.67 28.09 7.59
CA PRO A 338 16.71 27.27 8.23
C PRO A 338 17.09 26.01 7.42
N SER A 339 18.30 25.48 7.68
CA SER A 339 18.80 24.19 7.13
C SER A 339 18.85 23.12 8.23
N PHE A 340 19.15 21.87 7.84
CA PHE A 340 19.38 20.81 8.82
C PHE A 340 20.58 21.09 9.71
N SER A 341 20.52 20.59 10.96
CA SER A 341 21.71 20.36 11.77
C SER A 341 22.50 19.17 11.24
N ASP A 342 23.74 19.04 11.69
CA ASP A 342 24.52 17.85 11.38
C ASP A 342 24.08 16.68 12.27
N PHE A 343 23.42 15.70 11.65
CA PHE A 343 22.84 14.58 12.38
C PHE A 343 23.88 13.63 12.98
N ILE A 344 25.08 13.55 12.38
CA ILE A 344 26.18 12.73 12.92
C ILE A 344 26.74 13.40 14.17
N ASP A 345 26.95 14.72 14.14
CA ASP A 345 27.38 15.49 15.32
C ASP A 345 26.34 15.43 16.45
N ASP A 346 25.05 15.43 16.09
CA ASP A 346 23.91 15.22 17.00
C ASP A 346 23.80 13.75 17.50
N LYS A 347 24.72 12.87 17.11
CA LYS A 347 24.82 11.44 17.46
C LYS A 347 23.59 10.61 17.07
N ARG A 348 22.89 11.02 16.00
CA ARG A 348 21.81 10.23 15.42
C ARG A 348 22.37 8.95 14.81
N GLN A 349 21.65 7.86 14.98
CA GLN A 349 21.96 6.57 14.36
C GLN A 349 20.90 6.15 13.35
N LEU A 350 19.70 6.73 13.44
CA LEU A 350 18.58 6.43 12.56
C LEU A 350 17.86 7.72 12.15
N ILE A 351 17.66 7.90 10.86
CA ILE A 351 16.81 8.94 10.29
C ILE A 351 15.66 8.27 9.54
N ILE A 352 14.43 8.66 9.84
CA ILE A 352 13.22 8.14 9.18
C ILE A 352 12.57 9.27 8.41
N ILE A 353 12.44 9.09 7.09
CA ILE A 353 11.79 10.06 6.21
C ILE A 353 10.35 9.64 5.96
N GLY A 354 9.39 10.47 6.33
CA GLY A 354 7.96 10.19 6.20
C GLY A 354 7.17 11.25 5.42
N GLY A 355 5.97 10.90 4.97
CA GLY A 355 5.09 11.81 4.23
C GLY A 355 4.31 11.15 3.10
N LYS A 356 3.34 11.89 2.55
CA LYS A 356 2.41 11.40 1.52
C LYS A 356 3.16 10.92 0.27
N GLY A 357 2.58 9.98 -0.48
CA GLY A 357 3.15 9.52 -1.74
C GLY A 357 3.38 10.68 -2.72
N GLY A 358 4.57 10.72 -3.35
CA GLY A 358 4.90 11.73 -4.36
C GLY A 358 5.41 13.09 -3.84
N VAL A 359 5.51 13.30 -2.51
CA VAL A 359 6.05 14.54 -1.94
C VAL A 359 7.55 14.72 -2.15
N GLY A 360 8.29 13.66 -2.48
CA GLY A 360 9.73 13.67 -2.74
C GLY A 360 10.62 13.11 -1.62
N LYS A 361 10.11 12.16 -0.82
CA LYS A 361 10.82 11.50 0.29
C LYS A 361 12.19 10.95 -0.12
N THR A 362 12.22 10.11 -1.15
CA THR A 362 13.46 9.52 -1.68
C THR A 362 14.51 10.55 -2.07
N THR A 363 14.09 11.66 -2.69
CA THR A 363 15.03 12.73 -3.06
C THR A 363 15.65 13.38 -1.83
N VAL A 364 14.85 13.64 -0.79
CA VAL A 364 15.35 14.20 0.47
C VAL A 364 16.21 13.18 1.22
N ALA A 365 15.82 11.90 1.28
CA ALA A 365 16.60 10.82 1.88
C ALA A 365 17.98 10.67 1.21
N ALA A 366 18.00 10.61 -0.13
CA ALA A 366 19.22 10.55 -0.93
C ALA A 366 20.09 11.80 -0.72
N ALA A 367 19.49 12.99 -0.65
CA ALA A 367 20.19 14.24 -0.42
C ALA A 367 20.84 14.29 0.97
N ILE A 368 20.14 13.80 2.01
CA ILE A 368 20.68 13.71 3.36
C ILE A 368 21.88 12.77 3.40
N GLY A 369 21.74 11.56 2.85
CA GLY A 369 22.85 10.60 2.84
C GLY A 369 24.04 11.09 2.02
N TRP A 370 23.81 11.74 0.88
CA TRP A 370 24.86 12.35 0.07
C TRP A 370 25.58 13.49 0.82
N ALA A 371 24.83 14.40 1.45
CA ALA A 371 25.40 15.53 2.18
C ALA A 371 26.29 15.07 3.34
N LEU A 372 25.76 14.15 4.16
CA LEU A 372 26.47 13.63 5.33
C LEU A 372 27.68 12.78 4.95
N ALA A 373 27.59 12.00 3.87
CA ALA A 373 28.72 11.20 3.38
C ALA A 373 29.89 12.10 2.94
N ASN A 374 29.60 13.24 2.30
CA ASN A 374 30.64 14.20 1.92
C ASN A 374 31.23 14.97 3.11
N ARG A 375 30.40 15.27 4.13
CA ARG A 375 30.82 16.01 5.32
C ARG A 375 31.65 15.16 6.28
N HIS A 376 31.37 13.85 6.34
CA HIS A 376 32.01 12.90 7.25
C HIS A 376 32.56 11.67 6.50
N PRO A 377 33.68 11.81 5.76
CA PRO A 377 34.26 10.72 4.95
C PRO A 377 34.61 9.46 5.75
N GLU A 378 34.80 9.58 7.06
CA GLU A 378 35.14 8.49 7.98
C GLU A 378 33.93 7.70 8.50
N GLN A 379 32.72 8.25 8.38
CA GLN A 379 31.49 7.64 8.90
C GLN A 379 30.84 6.77 7.83
N LYS A 380 30.36 5.59 8.24
CA LYS A 380 29.67 4.64 7.36
C LYS A 380 28.17 4.91 7.37
N ILE A 381 27.66 5.32 6.21
CA ILE A 381 26.25 5.69 6.05
C ILE A 381 25.57 4.68 5.12
N ARG A 382 24.37 4.26 5.51
CA ARG A 382 23.52 3.41 4.67
C ARG A 382 22.14 4.04 4.48
N ILE A 383 21.73 4.16 3.22
CA ILE A 383 20.35 4.52 2.86
C ILE A 383 19.63 3.24 2.44
N ILE A 384 18.42 3.07 2.96
CA ILE A 384 17.60 1.89 2.74
C ILE A 384 16.24 2.36 2.31
N SER A 385 15.77 1.85 1.17
CA SER A 385 14.37 1.98 0.80
C SER A 385 13.61 0.76 1.27
N ILE A 386 12.60 1.00 2.09
CA ILE A 386 11.55 0.04 2.43
C ILE A 386 10.25 0.36 1.66
N ASP A 387 10.33 1.22 0.64
CA ASP A 387 9.23 1.46 -0.29
C ASP A 387 9.24 0.35 -1.37
N PRO A 388 8.16 -0.45 -1.49
CA PRO A 388 8.03 -1.46 -2.54
C PRO A 388 8.18 -0.86 -3.95
N ALA A 389 7.92 0.44 -4.12
CA ALA A 389 8.04 1.13 -5.40
C ALA A 389 9.50 1.29 -5.90
N HIS A 390 10.53 0.99 -5.08
CA HIS A 390 11.97 1.00 -5.43
C HIS A 390 12.41 2.22 -6.25
N SER A 391 12.48 3.38 -5.60
CA SER A 391 12.81 4.69 -6.17
C SER A 391 14.25 5.17 -5.90
N LEU A 392 14.96 4.48 -5.01
CA LEU A 392 16.25 4.95 -4.49
C LEU A 392 17.34 4.77 -5.55
N GLY A 393 17.31 3.65 -6.27
CA GLY A 393 18.23 3.39 -7.37
C GLY A 393 18.13 4.46 -8.46
N ASP A 394 16.91 4.86 -8.81
CA ASP A 394 16.65 5.93 -9.77
C ASP A 394 17.22 7.28 -9.31
N ALA A 395 17.13 7.60 -8.01
CA ALA A 395 17.67 8.84 -7.47
C ALA A 395 19.21 8.91 -7.60
N PHE A 396 19.91 7.78 -7.42
CA PHE A 396 21.36 7.69 -7.57
C PHE A 396 21.83 7.40 -8.99
N GLY A 397 20.91 7.03 -9.90
CA GLY A 397 21.26 6.60 -11.26
C GLY A 397 21.95 5.23 -11.32
N THR A 398 21.72 4.37 -10.31
CA THR A 398 22.34 3.05 -10.18
C THR A 398 21.27 2.02 -9.82
N LYS A 399 21.33 0.83 -10.41
CA LYS A 399 20.41 -0.26 -10.04
C LYS A 399 20.74 -0.76 -8.63
N LEU A 400 19.80 -0.62 -7.71
CA LEU A 400 19.88 -1.18 -6.36
C LEU A 400 19.07 -2.48 -6.29
N GLY A 401 19.27 -3.24 -5.22
CA GLY A 401 18.50 -4.44 -4.91
C GLY A 401 18.63 -4.82 -3.45
N HIS A 402 18.19 -6.03 -3.11
CA HIS A 402 18.17 -6.52 -1.73
C HIS A 402 19.55 -6.49 -1.07
N GLN A 403 20.63 -6.71 -1.83
CA GLN A 403 21.99 -6.60 -1.30
C GLN A 403 22.48 -5.15 -1.34
N SER A 404 23.13 -4.73 -0.25
CA SER A 404 23.77 -3.41 -0.15
C SER A 404 24.77 -3.19 -1.28
N THR A 405 24.61 -2.08 -2.00
CA THR A 405 25.50 -1.64 -3.08
C THR A 405 26.22 -0.36 -2.67
N GLN A 406 27.52 -0.26 -2.96
CA GLN A 406 28.31 0.92 -2.66
C GLN A 406 27.98 2.07 -3.63
N LEU A 407 27.67 3.25 -3.11
CA LEU A 407 27.33 4.46 -3.88
C LEU A 407 28.49 5.47 -3.92
N THR A 408 29.18 5.66 -2.81
CA THR A 408 30.45 6.40 -2.65
C THR A 408 31.37 5.63 -1.72
N ASP A 409 32.58 6.09 -1.41
CA ASP A 409 33.51 5.36 -0.53
C ASP A 409 32.93 5.03 0.87
N ASN A 410 32.00 5.84 1.36
CA ASN A 410 31.40 5.72 2.69
C ASN A 410 29.85 5.70 2.71
N LEU A 411 29.20 5.78 1.54
CA LEU A 411 27.75 5.67 1.39
C LEU A 411 27.36 4.38 0.67
N SER A 412 26.43 3.62 1.25
CA SER A 412 25.82 2.45 0.63
C SER A 412 24.30 2.61 0.48
N GLY A 413 23.74 2.00 -0.55
CA GLY A 413 22.31 1.99 -0.86
C GLY A 413 21.77 0.57 -0.91
N GLN A 414 20.54 0.36 -0.44
CA GLN A 414 19.85 -0.93 -0.48
C GLN A 414 18.36 -0.71 -0.75
N GLU A 415 17.77 -1.54 -1.59
CA GLU A 415 16.32 -1.59 -1.81
C GLU A 415 15.82 -2.94 -1.33
N VAL A 416 15.04 -2.93 -0.26
CA VAL A 416 14.68 -4.15 0.45
C VAL A 416 13.62 -4.91 -0.33
N ASP A 417 13.96 -6.12 -0.75
CA ASP A 417 13.02 -7.07 -1.35
C ASP A 417 12.29 -7.83 -0.24
N ALA A 418 10.97 -7.64 -0.14
CA ALA A 418 10.12 -8.25 0.87
C ALA A 418 10.00 -9.77 0.68
N ASP A 419 10.00 -10.27 -0.56
CA ASP A 419 9.84 -11.70 -0.85
C ASP A 419 11.02 -12.51 -0.29
N ILE A 420 12.24 -11.98 -0.46
CA ILE A 420 13.46 -12.59 0.07
C ILE A 420 13.43 -12.67 1.60
N ILE A 421 12.95 -11.62 2.28
CA ILE A 421 12.87 -11.59 3.74
C ILE A 421 11.76 -12.51 4.23
N LEU A 422 10.64 -12.54 3.51
CA LEU A 422 9.51 -13.41 3.82
C LEU A 422 9.94 -14.88 3.78
N GLU A 423 10.66 -15.29 2.74
CA GLU A 423 11.13 -16.67 2.60
C GLU A 423 12.05 -17.06 3.77
N LYS A 424 12.99 -16.17 4.15
CA LYS A 424 13.83 -16.38 5.33
C LYS A 424 13.02 -16.42 6.63
N PHE A 425 12.07 -15.51 6.81
CA PHE A 425 11.21 -15.48 8.01
C PHE A 425 10.36 -16.75 8.10
N ARG A 426 9.94 -17.29 6.96
CA ARG A 426 9.20 -18.55 6.89
C ARG A 426 10.03 -19.73 7.40
N ASP A 427 11.27 -19.83 6.92
CA ASP A 427 12.21 -20.86 7.31
C ASP A 427 12.62 -20.75 8.79
N ASP A 428 12.82 -19.54 9.29
CA ASP A 428 13.27 -19.31 10.66
C ASP A 428 12.18 -19.58 11.71
N TYR A 429 10.91 -19.27 11.42
CA TYR A 429 9.85 -19.29 12.43
C TYR A 429 8.64 -20.13 12.02
N LEU A 430 8.10 -19.84 10.86
CA LEU A 430 6.74 -20.20 10.49
C LEU A 430 6.58 -21.69 10.17
N TRP A 431 7.54 -22.31 9.49
CA TRP A 431 7.50 -23.74 9.20
C TRP A 431 7.58 -24.61 10.45
N GLU A 432 8.45 -24.24 11.36
CA GLU A 432 8.57 -24.96 12.63
C GLU A 432 7.37 -24.70 13.55
N LEU A 433 6.77 -23.50 13.51
CA LEU A 433 5.49 -23.22 14.19
C LEU A 433 4.35 -24.07 13.62
N ALA A 434 4.25 -24.21 12.29
CA ALA A 434 3.24 -25.06 11.66
C ALA A 434 3.38 -26.53 12.09
N GLU A 435 4.61 -27.06 12.11
CA GLU A 435 4.91 -28.42 12.60
C GLU A 435 4.57 -28.59 14.10
N MET A 436 4.79 -27.53 14.89
CA MET A 436 4.49 -27.50 16.32
C MET A 436 2.97 -27.58 16.56
N ILE A 437 2.18 -26.77 15.85
CA ILE A 437 0.72 -26.69 16.01
C ILE A 437 0.04 -27.95 15.47
N SER A 438 0.60 -28.55 14.41
CA SER A 438 0.08 -29.79 13.82
C SER A 438 0.35 -31.05 14.65
N GLY A 439 1.16 -30.95 15.74
CA GLY A 439 1.44 -32.02 16.69
C GLY A 439 2.27 -33.20 16.15
N GLU A 440 3.03 -33.02 15.07
CA GLU A 440 3.98 -34.03 14.60
C GLU A 440 5.26 -34.03 15.45
N GLY A 441 5.21 -34.77 16.57
CA GLY A 441 6.40 -35.21 17.31
C GLY A 441 6.97 -36.51 16.74
N LYS A 442 8.27 -36.76 16.92
CA LYS A 442 8.98 -37.98 16.50
C LYS A 442 8.58 -39.27 17.27
N GLU A 443 7.31 -39.42 17.66
CA GLU A 443 6.83 -40.65 18.30
C GLU A 443 6.08 -41.53 17.30
N GLU A 444 6.60 -42.73 17.06
CA GLU A 444 6.15 -43.74 16.09
C GLU A 444 4.78 -44.40 16.40
N GLY A 445 3.90 -43.76 17.19
CA GLY A 445 2.74 -44.43 17.79
C GLY A 445 1.34 -43.98 17.38
N ASN A 446 1.15 -42.76 16.86
CA ASN A 446 -0.18 -42.22 16.59
C ASN A 446 -0.43 -41.98 15.10
N ILE A 447 -1.68 -42.16 14.68
CA ILE A 447 -2.19 -42.08 13.31
C ILE A 447 -1.54 -40.90 12.57
N LYS A 448 -0.65 -41.20 11.60
CA LYS A 448 -0.05 -40.20 10.72
C LYS A 448 -1.13 -39.57 9.85
N LEU A 449 -1.73 -38.49 10.33
CA LEU A 449 -2.64 -37.66 9.55
C LEU A 449 -1.82 -36.70 8.70
N ALA A 450 -1.53 -37.14 7.47
CA ALA A 450 -0.64 -36.48 6.50
C ALA A 450 -0.98 -35.01 6.18
N TYR A 451 -2.21 -34.57 6.49
CA TYR A 451 -2.76 -33.29 6.02
C TYR A 451 -2.65 -32.13 7.02
N THR A 452 -2.29 -32.39 8.28
CA THR A 452 -2.32 -31.37 9.36
C THR A 452 -1.17 -30.35 9.27
N PRO A 453 0.11 -30.77 9.06
CA PRO A 453 1.20 -29.83 8.85
C PRO A 453 1.05 -29.09 7.52
N GLU A 454 0.51 -29.74 6.50
CA GLU A 454 0.32 -29.15 5.16
C GLU A 454 -0.69 -28.00 5.18
N ALA A 455 -1.81 -28.14 5.89
CA ALA A 455 -2.81 -27.09 6.04
C ALA A 455 -2.28 -25.85 6.80
N TRP A 456 -1.59 -26.06 7.94
CA TRP A 456 -0.96 -24.95 8.65
C TRP A 456 0.19 -24.33 7.85
N ARG A 457 0.98 -25.15 7.14
CA ARG A 457 1.97 -24.64 6.20
C ARG A 457 1.29 -23.80 5.12
N GLN A 458 0.16 -24.19 4.55
CA GLN A 458 -0.53 -23.40 3.53
C GLN A 458 -1.00 -22.03 4.05
N ILE A 459 -1.60 -21.97 5.25
CA ILE A 459 -2.02 -20.71 5.90
C ILE A 459 -0.82 -19.79 6.10
N VAL A 460 0.27 -20.36 6.59
CA VAL A 460 1.44 -19.61 7.01
C VAL A 460 2.43 -19.35 5.85
N ALA A 461 2.31 -20.11 4.75
CA ALA A 461 3.09 -19.98 3.52
C ALA A 461 2.77 -18.71 2.74
N GLN A 462 1.56 -18.19 2.91
CA GLN A 462 1.12 -17.04 2.15
C GLN A 462 1.59 -15.74 2.79
N SER A 463 1.94 -14.78 1.95
CA SER A 463 2.17 -13.41 2.38
C SER A 463 0.86 -12.86 2.94
N LEU A 464 0.85 -12.63 4.26
CA LEU A 464 -0.25 -11.89 4.85
C LEU A 464 -0.24 -10.48 4.27
N PRO A 465 -1.40 -9.89 3.98
CA PRO A 465 -1.46 -8.48 3.68
C PRO A 465 -0.75 -7.69 4.81
N GLY A 466 -0.01 -6.63 4.48
CA GLY A 466 0.79 -5.85 5.44
C GLY A 466 1.96 -6.57 6.15
N ILE A 467 2.38 -7.74 5.62
CA ILE A 467 3.63 -8.39 6.03
C ILE A 467 4.86 -7.56 5.64
N ASP A 468 4.74 -6.71 4.62
CA ASP A 468 5.81 -5.85 4.13
C ASP A 468 6.32 -4.92 5.23
N GLU A 469 5.43 -4.31 6.03
CA GLU A 469 5.80 -3.47 7.16
C GLU A 469 6.51 -4.25 8.26
N MET A 470 6.05 -5.46 8.54
CA MET A 470 6.66 -6.37 9.52
C MET A 470 8.08 -6.78 9.08
N LEU A 471 8.27 -7.20 7.83
CA LEU A 471 9.56 -7.64 7.30
C LEU A 471 10.53 -6.46 7.15
N SER A 472 10.02 -5.29 6.77
CA SER A 472 10.77 -4.04 6.77
C SER A 472 11.28 -3.72 8.17
N LEU A 473 10.42 -3.86 9.18
CA LEU A 473 10.80 -3.65 10.57
C LEU A 473 11.90 -4.61 11.00
N VAL A 474 11.74 -5.92 10.76
CA VAL A 474 12.77 -6.94 11.06
C VAL A 474 14.12 -6.58 10.41
N THR A 475 14.10 -6.13 9.16
CA THR A 475 15.32 -5.72 8.44
C THR A 475 16.01 -4.53 9.09
N VAL A 476 15.24 -3.52 9.50
CA VAL A 476 15.77 -2.35 10.21
C VAL A 476 16.38 -2.77 11.56
N MET A 477 15.76 -3.71 12.27
CA MET A 477 16.28 -4.24 13.53
C MET A 477 17.63 -4.91 13.36
N ASP A 478 17.72 -5.83 12.39
CA ASP A 478 18.95 -6.57 12.12
C ASP A 478 20.11 -5.62 11.81
N LEU A 479 19.85 -4.55 11.05
CA LEU A 479 20.87 -3.57 10.70
C LEU A 479 21.30 -2.70 11.89
N LEU A 480 20.34 -2.27 12.73
CA LEU A 480 20.63 -1.53 13.95
C LEU A 480 21.39 -2.38 14.98
N ASP A 481 21.21 -3.69 14.98
CA ASP A 481 21.87 -4.60 15.91
C ASP A 481 23.26 -5.04 15.42
N GLN A 482 23.47 -5.14 14.10
CA GLN A 482 24.77 -5.43 13.50
C GLN A 482 25.84 -4.35 13.77
N LYS A 483 25.43 -3.09 14.03
CA LYS A 483 26.31 -1.95 14.33
C LYS A 483 27.45 -1.75 13.32
N GLN A 484 27.19 -2.08 12.05
CA GLN A 484 28.18 -1.92 10.96
C GLN A 484 28.19 -0.50 10.38
N GLN A 485 27.11 0.25 10.57
CA GLN A 485 26.90 1.60 10.06
C GLN A 485 26.78 2.56 11.23
N ASP A 486 27.35 3.75 11.06
CA ASP A 486 27.27 4.83 12.04
C ASP A 486 25.92 5.56 11.93
N LEU A 487 25.35 5.62 10.71
CA LEU A 487 24.05 6.21 10.43
C LEU A 487 23.26 5.39 9.40
N ILE A 488 21.99 5.12 9.71
CA ILE A 488 21.01 4.53 8.80
C ILE A 488 19.95 5.56 8.44
N ILE A 489 19.65 5.71 7.15
CA ILE A 489 18.59 6.57 6.62
C ILE A 489 17.53 5.67 5.98
N LEU A 490 16.30 5.73 6.49
CA LEU A 490 15.17 5.00 5.97
C LEU A 490 14.33 5.92 5.06
N ASP A 491 14.33 5.59 3.77
CA ASP A 491 13.32 6.06 2.83
C ASP A 491 12.10 5.13 2.93
N THR A 492 10.98 5.68 3.41
CA THR A 492 9.82 4.88 3.76
C THR A 492 8.72 4.95 2.70
N ALA A 493 7.79 4.00 2.76
CA ALA A 493 6.56 4.01 1.99
C ALA A 493 5.66 5.23 2.34
N PRO A 494 4.55 5.47 1.61
CA PRO A 494 3.60 6.54 1.95
C PRO A 494 3.08 6.49 3.40
N THR A 495 2.57 7.62 3.90
CA THR A 495 2.14 7.84 5.30
C THR A 495 1.40 6.66 5.95
N GLY A 496 0.43 6.03 5.26
CA GLY A 496 -0.32 4.90 5.81
C GLY A 496 0.57 3.69 6.14
N HIS A 497 1.37 3.22 5.19
CA HIS A 497 2.35 2.15 5.41
C HIS A 497 3.39 2.52 6.48
N LEU A 498 3.80 3.79 6.54
CA LEU A 498 4.72 4.25 7.57
C LEU A 498 4.13 4.17 8.98
N LEU A 499 2.87 4.59 9.16
CA LEU A 499 2.19 4.47 10.44
C LEU A 499 2.06 3.00 10.85
N ARG A 500 1.63 2.13 9.91
CA ARG A 500 1.59 0.68 10.12
C ARG A 500 2.97 0.14 10.55
N PHE A 501 4.04 0.50 9.86
CA PHE A 501 5.43 0.16 10.23
C PHE A 501 5.81 0.59 11.65
N LEU A 502 5.39 1.79 12.08
CA LEU A 502 5.68 2.30 13.43
C LEU A 502 4.82 1.61 14.52
N GLU A 503 3.66 1.07 14.15
CA GLU A 503 2.76 0.30 15.02
C GLU A 503 3.17 -1.18 15.10
N MET A 504 3.83 -1.71 14.07
CA MET A 504 4.29 -3.10 13.97
C MET A 504 5.03 -3.65 15.19
N PRO A 505 5.89 -2.90 15.91
CA PRO A 505 6.54 -3.44 17.10
C PRO A 505 5.55 -3.87 18.19
N THR A 506 4.41 -3.17 18.30
CA THR A 506 3.35 -3.51 19.25
C THR A 506 2.60 -4.76 18.77
N ALA A 507 2.14 -4.77 17.52
CA ALA A 507 1.42 -5.90 16.93
C ALA A 507 2.25 -7.20 16.96
N LEU A 508 3.53 -7.13 16.60
CA LEU A 508 4.46 -8.26 16.73
C LEU A 508 4.66 -8.71 18.16
N GLY A 509 4.74 -7.77 19.11
CA GLY A 509 4.84 -8.07 20.52
C GLY A 509 3.63 -8.86 21.05
N ASP A 510 2.43 -8.48 20.63
CA ASP A 510 1.18 -9.12 21.00
C ASP A 510 1.04 -10.51 20.36
N TRP A 511 1.34 -10.62 19.07
CA TRP A 511 1.39 -11.91 18.35
C TRP A 511 2.39 -12.88 18.97
N LEU A 512 3.62 -12.44 19.25
CA LEU A 512 4.62 -13.26 19.93
C LEU A 512 4.15 -13.67 21.33
N SER A 513 3.49 -12.76 22.07
CA SER A 513 2.93 -13.06 23.38
C SER A 513 1.84 -14.13 23.32
N TRP A 514 1.00 -14.13 22.28
CA TRP A 514 0.04 -15.20 22.01
C TRP A 514 0.75 -16.53 21.73
N ILE A 515 1.77 -16.56 20.86
CA ILE A 515 2.57 -17.78 20.60
C ILE A 515 3.17 -18.33 21.90
N PHE A 516 3.70 -17.47 22.76
CA PHE A 516 4.25 -17.90 24.05
C PHE A 516 3.18 -18.47 24.97
N LYS A 517 1.98 -17.88 25.05
CA LYS A 517 0.86 -18.44 25.84
C LYS A 517 0.47 -19.82 25.32
N LEU A 518 0.36 -19.96 24.00
CA LEU A 518 0.06 -21.24 23.35
C LEU A 518 1.11 -22.28 23.73
N TRP A 519 2.40 -21.95 23.55
CA TRP A 519 3.49 -22.85 23.89
C TRP A 519 3.48 -23.25 25.38
N MET A 520 3.27 -22.29 26.30
CA MET A 520 3.19 -22.55 27.75
C MET A 520 2.07 -23.54 28.11
N LYS A 521 0.94 -23.51 27.40
CA LYS A 521 -0.19 -24.43 27.63
C LYS A 521 0.10 -25.86 27.15
N TYR A 522 0.90 -26.01 26.10
CA TYR A 522 1.19 -27.30 25.46
C TYR A 522 2.64 -27.79 25.68
N GLN A 523 3.35 -27.27 26.69
CA GLN A 523 4.77 -27.56 26.97
C GLN A 523 5.14 -29.05 27.02
N ASN A 524 4.22 -29.89 27.48
CA ASN A 524 4.46 -31.33 27.63
C ASN A 524 4.45 -32.11 26.30
N VAL A 525 4.03 -31.48 25.19
CA VAL A 525 3.94 -32.07 23.84
C VAL A 525 4.95 -31.40 22.88
N LEU A 526 5.41 -30.18 23.17
CA LEU A 526 6.03 -29.27 22.19
C LEU A 526 7.55 -29.07 22.35
N GLY A 527 8.33 -30.15 22.46
CA GLY A 527 9.79 -30.14 22.72
C GLY A 527 10.69 -29.46 21.67
N ARG A 528 10.50 -28.17 21.35
CA ARG A 528 11.37 -27.34 20.49
C ARG A 528 11.95 -26.16 21.24
N VAL A 529 13.02 -26.41 21.98
CA VAL A 529 13.76 -25.38 22.75
C VAL A 529 14.41 -24.34 21.84
N ASP A 530 14.86 -24.74 20.64
CA ASP A 530 15.56 -23.87 19.69
C ASP A 530 14.65 -22.79 19.06
N LEU A 531 13.48 -23.20 18.56
CA LEU A 531 12.43 -22.28 18.07
C LEU A 531 12.05 -21.24 19.15
N MET A 532 11.89 -21.68 20.40
CA MET A 532 11.59 -20.77 21.51
C MET A 532 12.74 -19.81 21.81
N GLY A 533 13.99 -20.26 21.66
CA GLY A 533 15.17 -19.39 21.71
C GLY A 533 15.10 -18.29 20.65
N ARG A 534 14.83 -18.66 19.39
CA ARG A 534 14.72 -17.70 18.27
C ARG A 534 13.54 -16.74 18.44
N LEU A 535 12.36 -17.22 18.85
CA LEU A 535 11.19 -16.36 19.12
C LEU A 535 11.45 -15.39 20.28
N ARG A 536 12.19 -15.81 21.30
CA ARG A 536 12.60 -14.94 22.42
C ARG A 536 13.56 -13.87 21.95
N THR A 537 14.54 -14.22 21.10
CA THR A 537 15.45 -13.25 20.49
C THR A 537 14.68 -12.24 19.64
N LEU A 538 13.78 -12.71 18.77
CA LEU A 538 12.92 -11.84 17.96
C LEU A 538 12.12 -10.87 18.83
N ARG A 539 11.50 -11.36 19.92
CA ARG A 539 10.79 -10.49 20.87
C ARG A 539 11.70 -9.42 21.49
N GLN A 540 12.93 -9.77 21.87
CA GLN A 540 13.89 -8.83 22.43
C GLN A 540 14.29 -7.77 21.40
N GLN A 541 14.53 -8.16 20.15
CA GLN A 541 14.80 -7.25 19.05
C GLN A 541 13.62 -6.29 18.83
N VAL A 542 12.38 -6.83 18.83
CA VAL A 542 11.15 -6.05 18.69
C VAL A 542 11.05 -4.95 19.74
N MET A 543 11.22 -5.31 21.02
CA MET A 543 11.17 -4.35 22.11
C MET A 543 12.33 -3.33 22.08
N SER A 544 13.54 -3.78 21.72
CA SER A 544 14.72 -2.92 21.59
C SER A 544 14.52 -1.87 20.50
N ALA A 545 14.02 -2.28 19.34
CA ALA A 545 13.74 -1.39 18.22
C ALA A 545 12.63 -0.39 18.56
N GLN A 546 11.54 -0.84 19.19
CA GLN A 546 10.47 0.05 19.66
C GLN A 546 11.02 1.15 20.58
N LYS A 547 11.96 0.81 21.47
CA LYS A 547 12.63 1.77 22.34
C LYS A 547 13.53 2.73 21.55
N LYS A 548 14.35 2.23 20.62
CA LYS A 548 15.24 3.04 19.77
C LYS A 548 14.44 4.03 18.93
N LEU A 549 13.35 3.58 18.28
CA LEU A 549 12.47 4.41 17.43
C LEU A 549 11.88 5.61 18.18
N LYS A 550 11.64 5.47 19.48
CA LYS A 550 11.10 6.54 20.35
C LYS A 550 12.17 7.40 21.02
N ASP A 551 13.45 7.01 20.92
CA ASP A 551 14.54 7.71 21.61
C ASP A 551 15.01 8.92 20.80
N PRO A 552 14.76 10.15 21.27
CA PRO A 552 15.13 11.37 20.58
C PRO A 552 16.64 11.63 20.57
N GLN A 553 17.48 10.79 21.17
CA GLN A 553 18.94 10.83 21.02
C GLN A 553 19.41 9.98 19.84
N HIS A 554 18.70 8.88 19.54
CA HIS A 554 19.10 7.89 18.56
C HIS A 554 18.38 8.05 17.22
N THR A 555 17.09 8.42 17.25
CA THR A 555 16.22 8.49 16.07
C THR A 555 15.72 9.90 15.81
N GLU A 556 15.77 10.31 14.55
CA GLU A 556 15.16 11.55 14.06
C GLU A 556 14.10 11.22 13.01
N PHE A 557 12.89 11.75 13.18
CA PHE A 557 11.85 11.67 12.17
C PHE A 557 11.76 12.99 11.40
N ILE A 558 11.69 12.90 10.07
CA ILE A 558 11.58 14.05 9.18
C ILE A 558 10.34 13.89 8.30
N GLY A 559 9.37 14.79 8.48
CA GLY A 559 8.16 14.84 7.66
C GLY A 559 8.39 15.63 6.38
N ILE A 560 7.98 15.12 5.22
CA ILE A 560 8.12 15.79 3.93
C ILE A 560 6.74 16.12 3.38
N LEU A 561 6.54 17.36 2.95
CA LEU A 561 5.27 17.81 2.40
C LEU A 561 5.43 18.85 1.29
N GLN A 562 4.31 19.19 0.64
CA GLN A 562 4.20 20.27 -0.35
C GLN A 562 3.07 21.21 0.07
N ALA A 563 3.08 22.45 -0.40
CA ALA A 563 2.07 23.46 -0.09
C ALA A 563 0.75 23.22 -0.84
N GLN A 564 0.08 22.12 -0.48
CA GLN A 564 -1.26 21.77 -0.94
C GLN A 564 -2.06 21.40 0.30
N ASP A 565 -3.25 21.99 0.46
CA ASP A 565 -4.04 21.88 1.70
C ASP A 565 -4.25 20.43 2.15
N ALA A 566 -4.60 19.52 1.22
CA ALA A 566 -4.77 18.11 1.52
C ALA A 566 -3.45 17.41 1.95
N ILE A 567 -2.29 17.85 1.44
CA ILE A 567 -0.98 17.31 1.84
C ILE A 567 -0.55 17.87 3.20
N VAL A 568 -0.83 19.15 3.46
CA VAL A 568 -0.56 19.80 4.75
C VAL A 568 -1.42 19.17 5.85
N ALA A 569 -2.72 19.00 5.62
CA ALA A 569 -3.62 18.34 6.56
C ALA A 569 -3.18 16.91 6.88
N GLU A 570 -2.76 16.15 5.87
CA GLU A 570 -2.20 14.80 6.05
C GLU A 570 -0.93 14.80 6.91
N GLN A 571 -0.02 15.75 6.66
CA GLN A 571 1.20 15.88 7.46
C GLN A 571 0.90 16.29 8.91
N LEU A 572 -0.10 17.15 9.14
CA LEU A 572 -0.55 17.49 10.50
C LEU A 572 -1.11 16.27 11.22
N ARG A 573 -1.90 15.43 10.55
CA ARG A 573 -2.38 14.15 11.10
C ARG A 573 -1.21 13.22 11.45
N LEU A 574 -0.23 13.08 10.55
CA LEU A 574 0.99 12.30 10.80
C LEU A 574 1.76 12.82 12.02
N THR A 575 2.02 14.12 12.10
CA THR A 575 2.71 14.73 13.25
C THR A 575 1.95 14.53 14.56
N ALA A 576 0.61 14.62 14.53
CA ALA A 576 -0.22 14.31 15.70
C ALA A 576 -0.14 12.83 16.11
N SER A 577 -0.14 11.90 15.15
CA SER A 577 0.03 10.46 15.42
C SER A 577 1.41 10.14 16.00
N LEU A 578 2.49 10.69 15.43
CA LEU A 578 3.85 10.54 15.98
C LEU A 578 3.93 11.03 17.42
N LYS A 579 3.32 12.20 17.72
CA LYS A 579 3.25 12.74 19.07
C LYS A 579 2.49 11.82 20.03
N LYS A 580 1.35 11.23 19.61
CA LYS A 580 0.62 10.22 20.39
C LYS A 580 1.45 8.96 20.64
N MET A 581 2.25 8.54 19.68
CA MET A 581 3.14 7.37 19.80
C MET A 581 4.39 7.64 20.65
N GLY A 582 4.69 8.92 20.95
CA GLY A 582 5.90 9.36 21.64
C GLY A 582 7.14 9.35 20.74
N ILE A 583 6.96 9.45 19.43
CA ILE A 583 8.05 9.53 18.46
C ILE A 583 8.44 11.00 18.25
N TYR A 584 9.73 11.28 18.37
CA TYR A 584 10.26 12.63 18.24
C TYR A 584 10.40 13.05 16.78
N GLN A 585 9.90 14.24 16.46
CA GLN A 585 10.02 14.87 15.15
C GLN A 585 10.50 16.30 15.33
N ARG A 586 11.74 16.59 14.94
CA ARG A 586 12.29 17.95 14.96
C ARG A 586 12.02 18.72 13.68
N TYR A 587 12.02 18.04 12.54
CA TYR A 587 12.03 18.69 11.23
C TYR A 587 10.82 18.34 10.37
N VAL A 588 10.38 19.35 9.63
CA VAL A 588 9.42 19.23 8.54
C VAL A 588 10.01 19.92 7.32
N VAL A 589 10.05 19.24 6.17
CA VAL A 589 10.56 19.78 4.92
C VAL A 589 9.39 20.11 4.01
N GLN A 590 9.25 21.40 3.70
CA GLN A 590 8.45 21.85 2.56
C GLN A 590 9.28 21.66 1.28
N ASN A 591 9.03 20.56 0.56
CA ASN A 591 9.64 20.30 -0.73
C ASN A 591 8.90 21.06 -1.85
N ARG A 592 9.60 21.31 -2.96
CA ARG A 592 9.10 22.08 -4.11
C ARG A 592 8.61 23.48 -3.71
N TYR A 593 9.33 24.14 -2.80
CA TYR A 593 8.95 25.47 -2.28
C TYR A 593 8.95 26.54 -3.38
N HIS A 594 7.90 27.37 -3.36
CA HIS A 594 7.75 28.60 -4.12
C HIS A 594 7.35 29.74 -3.17
N ALA A 595 7.83 30.96 -3.41
CA ALA A 595 7.57 32.11 -2.54
C ALA A 595 6.08 32.45 -2.35
N ASN A 596 5.24 32.10 -3.34
CA ASN A 596 3.81 32.36 -3.33
C ASN A 596 2.98 31.26 -2.65
N GLU A 597 3.62 30.15 -2.27
CA GLU A 597 3.00 28.95 -1.69
C GLU A 597 3.62 28.67 -0.32
N GLU A 598 3.75 29.69 0.52
CA GLU A 598 4.33 29.54 1.85
C GLU A 598 3.32 28.89 2.80
N ILE A 599 3.78 27.85 3.50
CA ILE A 599 3.00 27.25 4.57
C ILE A 599 3.24 28.05 5.85
N ASP A 600 2.15 28.37 6.53
CA ASP A 600 2.20 29.06 7.81
C ASP A 600 3.02 28.25 8.82
N ARG A 601 4.00 28.92 9.45
CA ARG A 601 4.88 28.29 10.45
C ARG A 601 4.11 27.90 11.70
N ASP A 602 3.01 28.60 11.99
CA ASP A 602 2.18 28.34 13.17
C ASP A 602 1.47 26.99 13.11
N LEU A 603 1.40 26.35 11.93
CA LEU A 603 0.89 24.99 11.77
C LEU A 603 1.83 23.93 12.35
N PHE A 604 3.14 24.24 12.47
CA PHE A 604 4.16 23.31 12.97
C PHE A 604 4.98 23.96 14.11
N PRO A 605 4.35 24.33 15.24
CA PRO A 605 4.98 25.17 16.26
C PRO A 605 6.12 24.45 17.00
N ASP A 606 6.06 23.11 17.07
CA ASP A 606 7.04 22.26 17.73
C ASP A 606 8.19 21.84 16.77
N GLN A 607 8.10 22.15 15.47
CA GLN A 607 9.05 21.71 14.45
C GLN A 607 9.77 22.87 13.76
N THR A 608 10.97 22.58 13.24
CA THR A 608 11.68 23.48 12.34
C THR A 608 11.25 23.20 10.89
N LEU A 609 10.60 24.17 10.26
CA LEU A 609 10.19 24.11 8.86
C LEU A 609 11.37 24.46 7.93
N ILE A 610 11.93 23.46 7.26
CA ILE A 610 12.98 23.60 6.25
C ILE A 610 12.35 23.71 4.87
N ARG A 611 12.90 24.56 4.01
CA ARG A 611 12.36 24.80 2.67
C ARG A 611 13.34 24.34 1.61
N LEU A 612 12.94 23.33 0.84
CA LEU A 612 13.66 22.88 -0.35
C LEU A 612 12.96 23.43 -1.59
N PRO A 613 13.57 24.41 -2.29
CA PRO A 613 12.99 24.96 -3.51
C PRO A 613 12.80 23.89 -4.60
N SER A 614 11.92 24.17 -5.56
CA SER A 614 11.77 23.33 -6.74
C SER A 614 13.10 23.17 -7.48
N LEU A 615 13.54 21.92 -7.60
CA LEU A 615 14.77 21.55 -8.29
C LEU A 615 14.53 21.48 -9.81
N PRO A 616 15.54 21.79 -10.65
CA PRO A 616 15.47 21.58 -12.09
C PRO A 616 15.06 20.15 -12.44
N ARG A 617 14.11 19.99 -13.37
CA ARG A 617 13.58 18.68 -13.79
C ARG A 617 14.39 18.08 -14.93
N SER A 618 14.87 18.92 -15.85
CA SER A 618 15.69 18.51 -17.00
C SER A 618 17.18 18.33 -16.67
N VAL A 619 17.49 17.65 -15.55
CA VAL A 619 18.85 17.27 -15.17
C VAL A 619 18.91 15.81 -14.72
N GLU A 620 20.09 15.22 -14.79
CA GLU A 620 20.34 13.85 -14.33
C GLU A 620 19.92 13.67 -12.86
N PRO A 621 19.31 12.53 -12.47
CA PRO A 621 18.83 12.30 -11.12
C PRO A 621 19.87 12.57 -10.03
N LEU A 622 21.09 12.06 -10.20
CA LEU A 622 22.17 12.27 -9.24
C LEU A 622 22.56 13.75 -9.08
N ALA A 623 22.47 14.55 -10.16
CA ALA A 623 22.71 15.98 -10.07
C ALA A 623 21.63 16.68 -9.21
N ARG A 624 20.36 16.22 -9.27
CA ARG A 624 19.29 16.69 -8.37
C ARG A 624 19.57 16.35 -6.92
N VAL A 625 20.04 15.13 -6.64
CA VAL A 625 20.41 14.71 -5.28
C VAL A 625 21.53 15.60 -4.73
N LYS A 626 22.58 15.85 -5.53
CA LYS A 626 23.68 16.76 -5.16
C LYS A 626 23.20 18.19 -4.89
N GLY A 627 22.41 18.76 -5.79
CA GLY A 627 21.87 20.11 -5.61
C GLY A 627 20.92 20.21 -4.42
N ALA A 628 20.09 19.18 -4.18
CA ALA A 628 19.24 19.12 -3.00
C ALA A 628 20.05 19.05 -1.69
N ALA A 629 21.14 18.28 -1.67
CA ALA A 629 22.06 18.20 -0.54
C ALA A 629 22.60 19.57 -0.16
N ASP A 630 23.11 20.34 -1.13
CA ASP A 630 23.65 21.69 -0.91
C ASP A 630 22.59 22.70 -0.43
N LEU A 631 21.32 22.51 -0.81
CA LEU A 631 20.22 23.38 -0.40
C LEU A 631 19.69 23.03 1.01
N LEU A 632 19.78 21.78 1.43
CA LEU A 632 19.25 21.27 2.69
C LEU A 632 20.22 21.44 3.88
N PHE A 633 21.52 21.48 3.59
CA PHE A 633 22.62 21.47 4.57
C PHE A 633 23.53 22.65 4.39
#